data_AF-A0A7T1IA97-F1
#
_entry.id   AF-A0A7T1IA97-F1
#
_cell.length_a   1.000
_cell.length_b   1.000
_cell.length_c   1.000
_cell.angle_alpha   90.00
_cell.angle_beta   90.00
_cell.angle_gamma   90.00
#
_symmetry.space_group_name_H-M   'P 1'
#
loop_
_entity.id
_entity.type
_entity.pdbx_description
1 polymer ?
#
loop_
_entity_poly.entity_id
_entity_poly.type
_entity_poly.pdbx_seq_one_letter_code
_entity_poly.pdbx_strand_id
1 'polypeptide(L)' 'MEENNPVLLSLDAELNHLRSAYSQQPNEQNRYQLVRLEQLIHQWAPGRRARG' A
#
# COMPACT_ATOMS: atom_id res chain seq x y z
N MET A 1 16.12 -11.00 2.80
CA MET A 1 16.79 -9.84 2.18
C MET A 1 15.82 -9.22 1.17
N GLU A 2 14.81 -8.50 1.62
CA GLU A 2 13.84 -7.77 0.76
C GLU A 2 13.74 -6.29 1.18
N GLU A 3 14.72 -5.79 1.93
CA GLU A 3 14.68 -4.45 2.54
C GLU A 3 15.05 -3.31 1.59
N ASN A 4 15.45 -3.61 0.35
CA ASN A 4 15.88 -2.61 -0.65
C ASN A 4 15.29 -2.85 -2.04
N ASN A 5 14.01 -3.23 -2.14
CA ASN A 5 13.33 -3.18 -3.43
C ASN A 5 12.77 -1.76 -3.65
N PRO A 6 13.34 -0.95 -4.56
CA PRO A 6 12.89 0.42 -4.81
C PRO A 6 11.41 0.49 -5.24
N VAL A 7 10.90 -0.60 -5.82
CA VAL A 7 9.48 -0.74 -6.16
C VAL A 7 8.63 -0.84 -4.89
N LEU A 8 9.02 -1.65 -3.90
CA LEU A 8 8.29 -1.77 -2.63
C LEU A 8 8.30 -0.48 -1.83
N LEU A 9 9.43 0.24 -1.81
CA LEU A 9 9.53 1.55 -1.15
C LEU A 9 8.58 2.58 -1.77
N SER A 10 8.50 2.60 -3.10
CA SER A 10 7.56 3.46 -3.84
C SER A 10 6.10 3.09 -3.53
N LEU A 11 5.79 1.79 -3.50
CA LEU A 11 4.45 1.31 -3.18
C LEU A 11 4.04 1.61 -1.73
N ASP A 12 4.95 1.47 -0.76
CA ASP A 12 4.69 1.86 0.64
C ASP A 12 4.45 3.38 0.77
N ALA A 13 5.21 4.21 0.05
CA ALA A 13 5.02 5.65 0.05
C ALA A 13 3.63 6.02 -0.51
N GLU A 14 3.22 5.38 -1.60
CA GLU A 14 1.91 5.56 -2.21
C GLU A 14 0.77 5.04 -1.32
N LEU A 15 1.00 3.94 -0.60
CA LEU A 15 0.06 3.42 0.40
C LEU A 15 -0.19 4.43 1.51
N ASN A 16 0.87 5.02 2.06
CA ASN A 16 0.77 6.00 3.13
C ASN A 16 0.05 7.28 2.66
N HIS A 17 0.31 7.71 1.43
CA HIS A 17 -0.39 8.84 0.83
C HIS A 17 -1.89 8.55 0.67
N LEU A 18 -2.24 7.39 0.10
CA LEU A 18 -3.64 6.97 -0.06
C LEU A 18 -4.37 6.79 1.27
N ARG A 19 -3.69 6.28 2.30
CA ARG A 19 -4.23 6.18 3.67
C ARG A 19 -4.53 7.55 4.26
N SER A 20 -3.61 8.51 4.09
CA SER A 20 -3.82 9.90 4.52
C SER A 20 -5.00 10.54 3.77
N ALA A 21 -5.05 10.38 2.44
CA ALA A 21 -6.16 10.87 1.62
C ALA A 21 -7.51 10.24 2.00
N TYR A 22 -7.53 8.93 2.27
CA TYR A 22 -8.72 8.23 2.75
C TYR A 22 -9.16 8.71 4.14
N SER A 23 -8.21 9.00 5.04
CA SER A 23 -8.52 9.56 6.36
C SER A 23 -9.13 10.95 6.29
N GLN A 24 -8.73 11.77 5.31
CA GLN A 24 -9.28 13.11 5.10
C GLN A 24 -10.61 13.07 4.36
N GLN A 25 -10.72 12.18 3.37
CA GLN A 25 -11.92 12.01 2.55
C GLN A 25 -12.20 10.52 2.34
N PRO A 26 -12.93 9.89 3.28
CA PRO A 26 -13.29 8.49 3.14
C PRO A 26 -14.35 8.36 2.04
N ASN A 27 -13.91 7.96 0.86
CA ASN A 27 -14.76 7.67 -0.28
C ASN A 27 -14.47 6.25 -0.80
N GLU A 28 -15.43 5.66 -1.52
CA GLU A 28 -15.30 4.29 -2.02
C GLU A 28 -14.14 4.14 -3.01
N GLN A 29 -13.88 5.16 -3.83
CA GLN A 29 -12.79 5.15 -4.79
C GLN A 29 -11.42 5.01 -4.11
N ASN A 30 -11.16 5.80 -3.07
CA ASN A 30 -9.95 5.75 -2.25
C ASN A 30 -9.83 4.40 -1.54
N ARG A 31 -10.96 3.83 -1.06
CA ARG A 31 -10.98 2.48 -0.47
C ARG A 31 -10.58 1.42 -1.49
N TYR A 32 -11.10 1.46 -2.71
CA TYR A 32 -10.72 0.54 -3.79
C TYR A 32 -9.25 0.68 -4.17
N GLN A 33 -8.75 1.91 -4.26
CA GLN A 33 -7.33 2.17 -4.53
C GLN A 33 -6.43 1.62 -3.42
N LEU A 34 -6.82 1.77 -2.16
CA LEU A 34 -6.10 1.24 -1.00
C LEU A 34 -5.96 -0.29 -1.07
N VAL A 35 -7.09 -0.99 -1.24
CA VAL A 35 -7.11 -2.46 -1.30
C VAL A 35 -6.30 -2.97 -2.49
N ARG A 36 -6.39 -2.30 -3.65
CA ARG A 36 -5.63 -2.67 -4.85
C ARG A 36 -4.12 -2.53 -4.61
N LEU A 37 -3.70 -1.45 -3.98
CA LEU A 37 -2.29 -1.20 -3.69
C LEU A 37 -1.74 -2.19 -2.64
N GLU A 38 -2.53 -2.53 -1.62
CA GLU A 38 -2.19 -3.56 -0.63
C GLU A 38 -2.04 -4.95 -1.26
N GLN A 39 -2.91 -5.31 -2.21
CA GLN A 39 -2.77 -6.56 -2.97
C GLN A 39 -1.51 -6.56 -3.84
N LEU A 40 -1.20 -5.43 -4.49
CA LEU A 40 0.01 -5.31 -5.29
C LEU A 40 1.27 -5.48 -4.43
N ILE A 41 1.33 -4.84 -3.26
CA ILE A 41 2.44 -5.00 -2.30
C ILE A 41 2.59 -6.45 -1.87
N HIS A 42 1.49 -7.16 -1.58
CA HIS A 42 1.54 -8.59 -1.24
C HIS A 42 2.03 -9.48 -2.40
N GLN A 43 1.70 -9.14 -3.66
CA GLN A 43 2.22 -9.86 -4.82
C GLN A 43 3.72 -9.66 -5.00
N TRP A 44 4.21 -8.44 -4.75
CA TRP A 44 5.63 -8.12 -4.86
C TRP A 44 6.47 -8.60 -3.69
N ALA A 45 5.87 -8.78 -2.51
CA ALA A 45 6.54 -9.26 -1.30
C ALA A 45 5.63 -10.22 -0.51
N PRO A 46 5.46 -11.47 -0.97
CA PRO A 46 4.58 -12.45 -0.33
C PRO A 46 4.98 -12.84 1.11
N GLY A 47 6.19 -12.46 1.56
CA GLY A 47 6.66 -12.63 2.95
C GLY A 47 6.41 -11.43 3.87
N ARG A 48 6.03 -10.27 3.32
CA ARG A 48 5.81 -9.04 4.09
C ARG A 48 4.38 -9.07 4.62
N ARG A 49 4.18 -9.73 5.77
CA ARG A 49 2.91 -9.65 6.52
C ARG A 49 2.51 -8.19 6.62
N ALA A 50 1.33 -7.85 6.10
CA ALA A 50 0.69 -6.58 6.41
C ALA A 50 0.79 -6.38 7.92
N ARG A 51 1.67 -5.47 8.37
CA ARG A 51 1.64 -5.03 9.75
C ARG A 51 0.33 -4.26 9.88
N GLY A 52 -0.67 -4.95 10.43
CA GLY A 52 -1.93 -4.37 10.84
C GLY A 52 -1.71 -3.26 11.86
#